data_AF-A0A7K2YX98-F1
#
_entry.id   AF-A0A7K2YX98-F1
#
_cell.length_a   1.000
_cell.length_b   1.000
_cell.length_c   1.000
_cell.angle_alpha   90.00
_cell.angle_beta   90.00
_cell.angle_gamma   90.00
#
_symmetry.space_group_name_H-M   'P 1'
#
loop_
_entity.id
_entity.type
_entity.pdbx_description
1 polymer ?
#
loop_
_entity_poly.entity_id
_entity_poly.type
_entity_poly.pdbx_seq_one_letter_code
_entity_poly.pdbx_strand_id
1 'polypeptide(L)'
;MVRTLDALVGPRRRLLGRPTGPLLDTWVYQPVPDRRVLIVTFGVHPLDTTTAPVLSHEHKEIGLFARAEIPDLFTPDGYKRSIETWFDHPRRP
;
A
#
# COMPACT_ATOMS: atom_id res chain seq x y z
N MET A 1 -5.49 -4.17 -20.47
CA MET A 1 -5.73 -5.61 -20.71
C MET A 1 -5.47 -6.32 -19.38
N VAL A 2 -6.53 -6.56 -18.61
CA VAL A 2 -6.43 -7.11 -17.24
C VAL A 2 -6.78 -8.59 -17.29
N ARG A 3 -5.92 -9.43 -16.72
CA ARG A 3 -6.26 -10.83 -16.42
C ARG A 3 -6.42 -10.97 -14.91
N THR A 4 -7.65 -10.94 -14.45
CA THR A 4 -8.03 -11.48 -13.14
C THR A 4 -7.94 -13.01 -13.29
N LEU A 5 -7.03 -13.66 -12.57
CA LEU A 5 -7.04 -15.12 -12.45
C LEU A 5 -7.64 -15.44 -11.09
N ASP A 6 -8.88 -15.93 -11.09
CA ASP A 6 -9.47 -16.59 -9.93
C ASP A 6 -8.61 -17.81 -9.56
N ALA A 7 -8.00 -17.79 -8.38
CA ALA A 7 -7.44 -18.99 -7.77
C ALA A 7 -7.29 -18.87 -6.25
N LEU A 8 -8.18 -19.62 -5.57
CA LEU A 8 -7.91 -20.47 -4.40
C LEU A 8 -8.04 -19.88 -2.98
N VAL A 9 -9.17 -20.27 -2.39
CA VAL A 9 -9.42 -20.46 -0.95
C VAL A 9 -8.48 -21.54 -0.39
N GLY A 10 -7.71 -21.22 0.66
CA GLY A 10 -6.90 -22.18 1.43
C GLY A 10 -6.14 -21.54 2.62
N PRO A 11 -5.87 -22.26 3.73
CA PRO A 11 -5.49 -21.66 5.01
C PRO A 11 -3.99 -21.39 5.08
N ARG A 12 -3.58 -20.17 4.75
CA ARG A 12 -2.38 -19.50 5.28
C ARG A 12 -2.41 -18.06 4.80
N ARG A 13 -2.71 -17.14 5.71
CA ARG A 13 -2.48 -15.70 5.49
C ARG A 13 -0.97 -15.51 5.32
N ARG A 14 -0.47 -15.60 4.09
CA ARG A 14 0.91 -15.21 3.76
C ARG A 14 0.99 -13.71 3.97
N LEU A 15 1.72 -13.29 5.00
CA LEU A 15 2.06 -11.87 5.17
C LEU A 15 2.90 -11.47 3.96
N LEU A 16 2.45 -10.46 3.21
CA LEU A 16 3.18 -9.95 2.04
C LEU A 16 4.52 -9.30 2.43
N GLY A 17 4.71 -8.91 3.69
CA GLY A 17 5.93 -8.28 4.17
C GLY A 17 6.09 -8.35 5.68
N ARG A 18 7.26 -7.92 6.14
CA ARG A 18 7.57 -7.72 7.56
C ARG A 18 7.61 -6.22 7.84
N PRO A 19 6.96 -5.71 8.91
CA PRO A 19 7.10 -4.32 9.32
C PRO A 19 8.52 -4.10 9.84
N THR A 20 9.41 -3.70 8.94
CA THR A 20 10.83 -3.46 9.20
C THR A 20 11.25 -2.03 8.88
N GLY A 21 10.36 -1.24 8.26
CA GLY A 21 10.60 0.16 7.93
C GLY A 21 10.17 1.14 9.02
N PRO A 22 10.56 2.41 8.86
CA PRO A 22 10.19 3.49 9.79
C PRO A 22 8.70 3.80 9.73
N LEU A 23 8.20 4.48 10.77
CA LEU A 23 6.97 5.27 10.68
C LEU A 23 7.20 6.41 9.67
N LEU A 24 6.27 6.60 8.74
CA LEU A 24 6.38 7.56 7.64
C LEU A 24 5.49 8.78 7.84
N ASP A 25 4.23 8.57 8.24
CA ASP A 25 3.28 9.66 8.49
C ASP A 25 2.18 9.17 9.46
N THR A 26 1.49 10.12 10.07
CA THR A 26 0.29 9.88 10.87
C THR A 26 -0.67 11.04 10.67
N TRP A 27 -1.83 10.75 10.07
CA TRP A 27 -2.77 11.79 9.65
C TRP A 27 -4.22 11.30 9.72
N VAL A 28 -5.17 12.23 9.81
CA VAL A 28 -6.59 11.91 9.86
C VAL A 28 -7.21 12.07 8.48
N TYR A 29 -7.88 11.03 8.01
CA TYR A 29 -8.69 11.05 6.80
C TYR A 29 -10.17 11.02 7.15
N GLN A 30 -10.99 11.75 6.38
CA GLN A 30 -12.44 11.73 6.55
C GLN A 30 -13.10 11.36 5.20
N PRO A 31 -13.29 10.06 4.92
CA PRO A 31 -13.85 9.62 3.63
C PRO A 31 -15.32 9.99 3.44
N VAL A 32 -16.07 10.14 4.53
CA VAL A 32 -17.48 10.53 4.53
C VAL A 32 -17.74 11.49 5.70
N PRO A 33 -18.83 12.29 5.68
CA PRO A 33 -19.20 13.15 6.80
C PRO A 33 -19.20 12.40 8.14
N ASP A 34 -18.68 13.06 9.17
CA ASP A 34 -18.62 12.61 10.56
C ASP A 34 -17.86 11.29 10.84
N ARG A 35 -17.11 10.76 9.87
CA ARG A 35 -16.26 9.59 10.08
C ARG A 35 -14.79 9.91 9.87
N ARG A 36 -14.06 10.02 10.98
CA ARG A 36 -12.61 10.24 10.97
C ARG A 36 -11.87 8.92 11.13
N VAL A 37 -10.85 8.71 10.32
CA VAL A 37 -9.98 7.54 10.34
C VAL A 37 -8.56 8.03 10.59
N LEU A 38 -7.91 7.51 11.62
CA LEU A 38 -6.48 7.72 11.81
C LEU A 38 -5.72 6.78 10.87
N ILE A 39 -4.92 7.37 9.98
CA ILE A 39 -4.05 6.65 9.07
C ILE A 39 -2.63 6.74 9.61
N VAL A 40 -2.00 5.58 9.77
CA VAL A 40 -0.61 5.41 10.19
C VAL A 40 0.10 4.66 9.08
N THR A 41 1.11 5.26 8.47
CA THR A 41 1.86 4.64 7.37
C THR A 41 3.27 4.31 7.83
N PHE A 42 3.78 3.16 7.42
CA PHE A 42 5.13 2.70 7.74
C PHE A 42 5.71 1.88 6.60
N GLY A 43 7.04 1.84 6.50
CA GLY A 43 7.73 1.07 5.48
C GLY A 43 7.61 -0.44 5.72
N VAL A 44 7.39 -1.20 4.65
CA VAL A 44 7.34 -2.67 4.68
C VAL A 44 8.19 -3.20 3.54
N HIS A 45 9.09 -4.13 3.86
CA HIS A 45 9.80 -4.89 2.84
C HIS A 45 9.00 -6.15 2.49
N PRO A 46 8.74 -6.39 1.19
CA PRO A 46 8.10 -7.63 0.78
C PRO A 46 9.02 -8.80 1.11
N LEU A 47 8.43 -9.91 1.59
CA LEU A 47 9.20 -11.14 1.83
C LEU A 47 9.62 -11.83 0.53
N ASP A 48 8.90 -11.53 -0.54
CA ASP A 48 9.11 -12.06 -1.88
C ASP A 48 8.67 -11.02 -2.91
N THR A 49 9.53 -10.74 -3.89
CA THR A 49 9.25 -9.80 -4.99
C THR A 49 8.88 -10.51 -6.29
N THR A 50 8.90 -11.84 -6.32
CA THR A 50 8.60 -12.67 -7.49
C THR A 50 7.13 -13.10 -7.53
N THR A 51 6.48 -13.20 -6.37
CA THR A 51 5.04 -13.47 -6.29
C THR A 51 4.25 -12.19 -6.52
N ALA A 52 3.31 -12.24 -7.45
CA ALA A 52 2.38 -11.14 -7.71
C ALA A 52 1.46 -10.89 -6.49
N PRO A 53 1.13 -9.63 -6.16
CA PRO A 53 0.15 -9.32 -5.14
C PRO A 53 -1.22 -9.97 -5.43
N VAL A 54 -1.87 -10.49 -4.40
CA VAL A 54 -3.22 -11.07 -4.50
C VAL A 54 -4.23 -10.06 -3.99
N LEU A 55 -5.23 -9.77 -4.82
CA LEU A 55 -6.34 -8.88 -4.48
C LEU A 55 -7.33 -9.60 -3.54
N SER A 56 -7.64 -8.99 -2.39
CA SER A 56 -8.72 -9.48 -1.53
C SER A 56 -10.07 -8.88 -1.96
N HIS A 57 -11.18 -9.49 -1.53
CA HIS A 57 -12.54 -9.00 -1.79
C HIS A 57 -12.82 -7.58 -1.24
N GLU A 58 -11.98 -7.08 -0.34
CA GLU A 58 -12.09 -5.74 0.23
C GLU A 58 -11.63 -4.65 -0.76
N HIS A 59 -10.81 -5.02 -1.74
CA HIS A 59 -10.21 -4.11 -2.71
C HIS A 59 -10.74 -4.38 -4.11
N LYS A 60 -10.90 -3.33 -4.89
CA LYS A 60 -11.44 -3.41 -6.26
C LYS A 60 -10.37 -3.61 -7.32
N GLU A 61 -9.15 -3.14 -7.05
CA GLU A 61 -8.03 -3.16 -7.99
C GLU A 61 -6.71 -3.12 -7.21
N ILE A 62 -5.65 -3.64 -7.82
CA ILE A 62 -4.27 -3.54 -7.33
C ILE A 62 -3.33 -3.29 -8.50
N GLY A 63 -2.34 -2.43 -8.29
CA GLY A 63 -1.32 -2.08 -9.26
C GLY A 63 0.03 -1.85 -8.58
N LEU A 64 1.10 -1.97 -9.38
CA LEU A 64 2.45 -1.58 -9.00
C LEU A 64 2.78 -0.29 -9.77
N PHE A 65 3.26 0.73 -9.05
CA PHE A 65 3.51 2.05 -9.61
C PHE A 65 4.94 2.48 -9.33
N ALA A 66 5.57 3.10 -10.32
CA ALA A 66 6.83 3.82 -10.16
C ALA A 66 6.62 5.14 -9.40
N ARG A 67 7.69 5.66 -8.79
CA ARG A 67 7.66 6.94 -8.06
C ARG A 67 7.05 8.07 -8.90
N ALA A 68 7.41 8.14 -10.18
CA ALA A 68 6.95 9.19 -11.08
C ALA A 68 5.45 9.16 -11.39
N GLU A 69 4.78 8.02 -11.18
CA GLU A 69 3.34 7.87 -11.44
C GLU A 69 2.47 8.28 -10.24
N ILE A 70 3.06 8.38 -9.04
CA ILE A 70 2.36 8.67 -7.79
C ILE A 70 1.58 10.00 -7.81
N PRO A 71 2.11 11.10 -8.37
CA PRO A 71 1.38 12.37 -8.45
C PRO A 71 0.04 12.25 -9.18
N ASP A 72 -0.05 11.38 -10.18
CA ASP A 72 -1.20 11.25 -11.08
C ASP A 72 -2.29 10.31 -10.53
N LEU A 73 -2.01 9.58 -9.44
CA LEU A 73 -2.99 8.67 -8.84
C LEU A 73 -4.14 9.43 -8.18
N PHE A 74 -5.37 8.96 -8.38
CA PHE A 74 -6.55 9.46 -7.68
C PHE A 74 -6.62 8.87 -6.26
N THR A 75 -5.75 9.36 -5.37
CA THR A 75 -5.67 8.97 -3.97
C THR A 75 -5.54 10.21 -3.07
N PRO A 76 -5.95 10.12 -1.79
CA PRO A 76 -5.74 11.21 -0.84
C PRO A 76 -4.26 11.62 -0.70
N ASP A 77 -3.99 12.91 -0.58
CA ASP A 77 -2.63 13.47 -0.54
C ASP A 77 -1.75 12.89 0.57
N GLY A 78 -2.35 12.48 1.69
CA GLY A 78 -1.60 11.85 2.79
C GLY A 78 -0.90 10.55 2.39
N TYR A 79 -1.47 9.80 1.44
CA TYR A 79 -0.80 8.63 0.87
C TYR A 79 0.38 9.05 -0.01
N LYS A 80 0.19 10.03 -0.89
CA LYS A 80 1.26 10.54 -1.77
C LYS A 80 2.45 11.04 -0.96
N ARG A 81 2.19 11.85 0.08
CA ARG A 81 3.24 12.30 1.01
C ARG A 81 3.95 11.13 1.71
N SER A 82 3.21 10.15 2.23
CA SER A 82 3.81 8.98 2.89
C SER A 82 4.73 8.20 1.94
N ILE A 83 4.34 8.08 0.67
CA ILE A 83 5.12 7.40 -0.36
C ILE A 83 6.40 8.20 -0.66
N GLU A 84 6.31 9.53 -0.85
CA GLU A 84 7.50 10.38 -1.05
C GLU A 84 8.45 10.31 0.16
N THR A 85 7.93 10.38 1.40
CA THR A 85 8.72 10.20 2.62
C THR A 85 9.46 8.87 2.62
N TRP A 86 8.83 7.78 2.14
CA TRP A 86 9.51 6.50 2.00
C TRP A 86 10.67 6.58 1.00
N PHE A 87 10.44 7.16 -0.19
CA PHE A 87 11.46 7.28 -1.22
C PHE A 87 12.68 8.10 -0.76
N ASP A 88 12.47 9.10 0.09
CA ASP A 88 13.51 9.98 0.63
C ASP A 88 14.12 9.46 1.94
N HIS A 89 13.57 8.38 2.52
CA HIS A 89 14.02 7.88 3.81
C HIS A 89 15.42 7.23 3.70
N PRO A 90 16.41 7.64 4.51
CA PRO A 90 17.82 7.22 4.37
C PRO A 90 18.09 5.74 4.66
N ARG A 91 17.12 5.04 5.28
CA ARG A 91 17.18 3.57 5.51
C ARG A 91 16.32 2.77 4.53
N ARG A 92 15.87 3.39 3.44
CA ARG A 92 15.41 2.67 2.27
C ARG A 92 16.68 2.06 1.63
N PRO A 93 16.76 0.73 1.45
CA PRO A 93 17.94 0.07 0.90
C PRO A 93 18.23 0.52 -0.54
#